data_AF-A0A946K9K6-F1
#
_entry.id   AF-A0A946K9K6-F1
#
_cell.length_a   1.000
_cell.length_b   1.000
_cell.length_c   1.000
_cell.angle_alpha   90.00
_cell.angle_beta   90.00
_cell.angle_gamma   90.00
#
_symmetry.space_group_name_H-M   'P 1'
#
loop_
_entity.id
_entity.type
_entity.pdbx_description
1 polymer ?
#
loop_
_entity_poly.entity_id
_entity_poly.type
_entity_poly.pdbx_seq_one_letter_code
_entity_poly.pdbx_strand_id
1 'polypeptide(L)' 'SILAAPLVIDLVRLVDRARLAGEAGSLPWLASFFKSPLSCTEQGFSAQMNMLHDWVKKSSIEP' A
#
# COMPACT_ATOMS: atom_id res chain seq x y z
N SER A 1 17.95 -10.38 -7.68
CA SER A 1 16.98 -9.93 -6.66
C SER A 1 17.16 -8.46 -6.25
N ILE A 2 17.49 -7.55 -7.19
CA ILE A 2 17.82 -6.16 -6.86
C ILE A 2 16.55 -5.30 -6.71
N LEU A 3 15.51 -5.57 -7.50
CA LEU A 3 14.28 -4.76 -7.50
C LEU A 3 13.28 -5.15 -6.41
N ALA A 4 13.30 -6.40 -5.94
CA ALA A 4 12.34 -6.87 -4.93
C ALA A 4 12.72 -6.47 -3.50
N ALA A 5 14.02 -6.42 -3.17
CA ALA A 5 14.50 -6.03 -1.85
C ALA A 5 13.99 -4.66 -1.37
N PRO A 6 14.04 -3.57 -2.17
CA PRO A 6 13.48 -2.29 -1.75
C PRO A 6 11.95 -2.35 -1.57
N LEU A 7 11.25 -3.02 -2.48
CA LEU A 7 9.78 -3.15 -2.39
C LEU A 7 9.32 -3.85 -1.11
N VAL A 8 10.07 -4.84 -0.62
CA VAL A 8 9.75 -5.52 0.64
C VAL A 8 9.93 -4.58 1.84
N ILE A 9 10.99 -3.77 1.84
CA ILE A 9 11.22 -2.78 2.92
C ILE A 9 10.09 -1.74 2.94
N ASP A 10 9.69 -1.25 1.76
CA ASP A 10 8.61 -0.28 1.64
C ASP A 10 7.27 -0.88 2.09
N LEU A 11 6.98 -2.12 1.69
CA LEU A 11 5.78 -2.85 2.11
C LEU A 11 5.69 -2.97 3.64
N VAL A 12 6.79 -3.38 4.30
CA VAL A 12 6.81 -3.52 5.78
C VAL A 12 6.56 -2.18 6.46
N ARG A 13 7.19 -1.10 6.00
CA ARG A 13 7.01 0.25 6.57
C ARG A 13 5.57 0.76 6.43
N LEU A 14 4.96 0.54 5.27
CA LEU A 14 3.59 0.96 5.01
C LEU A 14 2.58 0.17 5.85
N VAL A 15 2.77 -1.15 5.98
CA VAL A 15 1.92 -2.01 6.82
C VAL A 15 2.05 -1.65 8.30
N ASP A 16 3.26 -1.35 8.78
CA ASP A 16 3.48 -0.90 10.16
C ASP A 16 2.77 0.43 10.45
N ARG A 17 2.84 1.39 9.52
CA ARG A 17 2.10 2.65 9.63
C ARG A 17 0.59 2.41 9.65
N ALA A 18 0.07 1.52 8.80
CA ALA A 18 -1.35 1.17 8.76
C ALA A 18 -1.81 0.52 10.07
N ARG A 19 -1.00 -0.37 10.62
CA ARG A 19 -1.23 -0.98 11.94
C ARG A 19 -1.31 0.09 13.04
N LEU A 20 -0.41 1.07 13.04
CA LEU A 20 -0.44 2.18 14.00
C LEU A 20 -1.68 3.07 13.84
N ALA A 21 -2.20 3.19 12.61
CA ALA A 21 -3.47 3.87 12.33
C ALA A 21 -4.72 3.02 12.69
N GLY A 22 -4.53 1.82 13.25
CA GLY A 22 -5.62 0.92 13.62
C GLY A 22 -6.24 0.16 12.46
N GLU A 23 -5.64 0.21 11.25
CA GLU A 23 -6.11 -0.59 10.12
C GLU A 23 -5.75 -2.07 10.27
N ALA A 24 -6.67 -2.94 9.87
CA ALA A 24 -6.51 -4.39 9.88
C ALA A 24 -7.26 -5.03 8.72
N GLY A 25 -6.81 -6.22 8.29
CA GLY A 25 -7.40 -6.96 7.17
C GLY A 25 -6.74 -6.63 5.83
N SER A 26 -7.53 -6.71 4.75
CA SER A 26 -7.02 -6.42 3.39
C SER A 26 -6.75 -4.93 3.23
N LEU A 27 -5.56 -4.59 2.72
CA LEU A 27 -5.09 -3.22 2.48
C LEU A 27 -5.07 -2.95 0.97
N PRO A 28 -6.21 -2.64 0.33
CA PRO A 28 -6.32 -2.55 -1.13
C PRO A 28 -5.46 -1.43 -1.74
N TRP A 29 -5.08 -0.41 -0.96
CA TRP A 29 -4.18 0.66 -1.38
C TRP A 29 -2.71 0.20 -1.56
N LEU A 30 -2.35 -1.02 -1.16
CA LEU A 30 -1.07 -1.67 -1.46
C LEU A 30 -1.09 -2.45 -2.79
N ALA A 31 -2.15 -2.35 -3.59
CA ALA A 31 -2.32 -3.18 -4.78
C ALA A 31 -1.16 -3.09 -5.78
N SER A 32 -0.50 -1.93 -5.90
CA SER A 32 0.64 -1.71 -6.82
C SER A 32 1.89 -2.54 -6.50
N PHE A 33 1.99 -3.12 -5.30
CA PHE A 33 3.09 -3.99 -4.91
C PHE A 33 2.91 -5.45 -5.37
N PHE A 34 1.72 -5.83 -5.83
CA PHE A 34 1.37 -7.22 -6.13
C PHE A 34 0.91 -7.40 -7.57
N LYS A 35 1.28 -8.55 -8.16
CA LYS A 35 0.73 -8.97 -9.47
C LYS A 35 -0.73 -9.39 -9.41
N SER A 36 -1.21 -9.77 -8.22
CA SER A 36 -2.58 -10.24 -7.99
C SER A 36 -3.02 -9.77 -6.60
N PRO A 37 -3.45 -8.49 -6.48
CA PRO A 37 -3.82 -7.91 -5.20
C PRO A 37 -5.12 -8.51 -4.65
N LEU A 38 -5.19 -8.66 -3.33
CA LEU A 38 -6.41 -9.12 -2.64
C LEU A 38 -7.41 -7.98 -2.51
N SER A 39 -8.70 -8.29 -2.69
CA SER A 39 -9.82 -7.34 -2.52
C SER A 39 -9.70 -6.06 -3.36
N CYS A 40 -8.96 -6.10 -4.47
CA CYS A 40 -8.81 -4.99 -5.41
C CYS A 40 -9.12 -5.48 -6.82
N THR A 41 -10.12 -4.90 -7.47
CA THR A 41 -10.50 -5.20 -8.86
C THR A 41 -9.75 -4.34 -9.86
N GLU A 42 -9.14 -3.23 -9.42
CA GLU A 42 -8.35 -2.33 -10.25
C GLU A 42 -7.04 -3.01 -10.66
N GLN A 43 -6.73 -2.99 -11.96
CA GLN A 43 -5.53 -3.60 -12.55
C GLN A 43 -4.58 -2.57 -13.19
N GLY A 44 -5.03 -1.33 -13.33
CA GLY A 44 -4.24 -0.22 -13.83
C GLY A 44 -3.22 0.24 -12.79
N PHE A 45 -1.93 0.03 -13.06
CA PHE A 45 -0.85 0.41 -12.16
C PHE A 45 -0.91 1.90 -11.75
N SER A 46 -1.22 2.80 -12.69
CA SER A 46 -1.36 4.24 -12.40
C SER A 46 -2.49 4.52 -11.39
N ALA A 47 -3.64 3.86 -11.54
CA ALA A 47 -4.76 4.00 -10.62
C ALA A 47 -4.43 3.42 -9.23
N GLN A 48 -3.77 2.26 -9.18
CA GLN A 48 -3.28 1.67 -7.93
C GLN A 48 -2.25 2.56 -7.21
N MET A 49 -1.37 3.25 -7.96
CA MET A 49 -0.43 4.22 -7.38
C MET A 49 -1.16 5.44 -6.82
N ASN A 50 -2.24 5.89 -7.44
CA ASN A 50 -3.08 6.96 -6.87
C ASN A 50 -3.74 6.51 -5.56
N MET A 51 -4.25 5.27 -5.49
CA MET A 51 -4.81 4.72 -4.26
C MET A 51 -3.79 4.73 -3.10
N LEU A 52 -2.54 4.37 -3.37
CA LEU A 52 -1.45 4.46 -2.40
C LEU A 52 -1.20 5.90 -1.96
N HIS A 53 -1.08 6.84 -2.89
CA HIS A 53 -0.82 8.24 -2.58
C HIS A 53 -1.97 8.87 -1.78
N ASP A 54 -3.21 8.54 -2.10
CA ASP A 54 -4.38 9.05 -1.39
C ASP A 54 -4.43 8.52 0.04
N TRP A 55 -4.07 7.24 0.24
CA TRP A 55 -3.92 6.68 1.57
C TRP A 55 -2.82 7.39 2.37
N VAL A 56 -1.62 7.57 1.79
CA VAL A 56 -0.51 8.27 2.46
C VAL A 56 -0.92 9.69 2.86
N LYS A 57 -1.57 10.44 1.97
CA LYS A 57 -2.07 11.79 2.28
C LYS A 57 -3.04 11.78 3.46
N LYS A 58 -3.98 10.83 3.50
CA LYS A 58 -4.92 10.68 4.61
C LYS A 58 -4.18 10.38 5.92
N SER A 59 -3.27 9.41 5.89
CA SER A 59 -2.52 8.96 7.07
C SER A 59 -1.43 9.95 7.53
N SER A 60 -1.08 10.97 6.74
CA SER A 60 -0.16 12.03 7.17
C SER A 60 -0.84 13.19 7.92
N ILE A 61 -2.17 13.26 7.90
CA ILE A 61 -2.94 14.40 8.46
C ILE A 61 -3.38 14.15 9.92
N GLU A 62 -3.25 12.93 10.45
CA GLU A 62 -3.55 12.65 11.86
C GLU A 62 -2.29 12.80 12.74
N PRO A 63 -2.30 13.70 13.75
CA PRO A 63 -1.28 13.78 14.80
C PRO A 63 -1.35 12.61 15.80
#